data_AF-A0A3L6SLI7-F1
#
_entry.id   AF-A0A3L6SLI7-F1
#
_cell.length_a   1.000
_cell.length_b   1.000
_cell.length_c   1.000
_cell.angle_alpha   90.00
_cell.angle_beta   90.00
_cell.angle_gamma   90.00
#
_symmetry.space_group_name_H-M   'P 1'
#
loop_
_entity.id
_entity.type
_entity.pdbx_description
1 polymer ?
#
loop_
_entity_poly.entity_id
_entity_poly.type
_entity_poly.pdbx_seq_one_letter_code
_entity_poly.pdbx_strand_id
1 'polypeptide(L)' 'MGPRPPVGIHRYVLVLFEQKTRVRAEAPAERANFNTRAFAAAHELGLPTAVVYFNGQKEPANRRR' A
#
# COMPACT_ATOMS: atom_id res chain seq x y z
N MET A 1 -8.54 -6.89 6.24
CA MET A 1 -7.33 -6.54 7.01
C MET A 1 -7.16 -5.03 6.95
N GLY A 2 -7.22 -4.35 8.09
CA GLY A 2 -6.97 -2.90 8.20
C GLY A 2 -5.55 -2.60 8.71
N PRO A 3 -5.08 -1.36 8.60
CA PRO A 3 -3.76 -0.95 9.08
C PRO A 3 -3.59 -1.22 10.58
N ARG A 4 -2.58 -2.00 10.96
CA ARG A 4 -2.23 -2.35 12.36
C ARG A 4 -0.71 -2.30 12.54
N PRO A 5 -0.12 -1.09 12.58
CA PRO A 5 1.32 -0.95 12.66
C PRO A 5 1.83 -1.44 14.03
N PRO A 6 2.91 -2.25 14.09
CA PRO A 6 3.39 -2.83 15.33
C PRO A 6 4.19 -1.83 16.19
N VAL A 7 5.02 -1.01 15.56
CA VAL A 7 5.93 -0.04 16.21
C VAL A 7 6.08 1.21 15.35
N GLY A 8 6.03 2.39 15.98
CA GLY A 8 6.26 3.67 15.32
C GLY A 8 5.12 4.15 14.43
N ILE A 9 5.42 5.17 13.63
CA ILE A 9 4.50 5.78 12.66
C ILE A 9 4.77 5.19 11.28
N HIS A 10 3.75 4.56 10.69
CA HIS A 10 3.81 3.93 9.37
C HIS A 10 3.08 4.79 8.35
N ARG A 11 3.62 4.84 7.13
CA ARG A 11 2.93 5.45 5.98
C ARG A 11 2.11 4.39 5.27
N TYR A 12 0.82 4.64 5.12
CA TYR A 12 -0.07 3.84 4.28
C TYR A 12 -0.31 4.60 2.99
N VAL A 13 0.15 4.02 1.88
CA VAL A 13 0.14 4.68 0.57
C VAL A 13 -0.88 3.99 -0.33
N LEU A 14 -1.80 4.78 -0.88
CA LEU A 14 -2.74 4.35 -1.91
C LEU A 14 -2.25 4.91 -3.25
N VAL A 15 -2.01 4.03 -4.21
CA VAL A 15 -1.48 4.37 -5.53
C VAL A 15 -2.48 3.92 -6.58
N LEU A 16 -2.88 4.84 -7.46
CA LEU A 16 -3.76 4.57 -8.59
C LEU A 16 -2.95 4.61 -9.88
N PHE A 17 -3.13 3.60 -10.71
CA PHE A 17 -2.53 3.49 -12.04
C PHE A 17 -3.62 3.44 -13.10
N GLU A 18 -3.37 4.10 -14.23
CA GLU A 18 -4.18 3.98 -15.43
C GLU A 18 -3.88 2.65 -16.14
N GLN A 19 -4.95 1.93 -16.50
CA GLN A 19 -4.85 0.68 -17.25
C GLN A 19 -5.13 0.97 -18.73
N LYS A 20 -4.11 0.88 -19.58
CA LYS A 20 -4.26 1.08 -21.04
C LYS A 20 -5.16 0.03 -21.69
N THR A 21 -5.15 -1.19 -21.13
CA THR A 21 -6.04 -2.30 -21.46
C THR A 21 -6.39 -3.03 -20.18
N ARG A 22 -7.37 -3.95 -20.21
CA ARG A 22 -7.78 -4.70 -19.01
C ARG A 22 -6.60 -5.52 -18.48
N VAL A 23 -6.04 -5.11 -17.34
CA VAL A 23 -4.99 -5.86 -16.65
C VAL A 23 -5.62 -6.82 -15.65
N ARG A 24 -5.27 -8.10 -15.76
CA ARG A 24 -5.59 -9.11 -14.74
C ARG A 24 -4.35 -9.34 -13.87
N ALA A 25 -4.34 -8.71 -12.71
CA ALA A 25 -3.32 -8.93 -11.69
C ALA A 25 -3.88 -9.84 -10.59
N GLU A 26 -3.12 -10.86 -10.23
CA GLU A 26 -3.43 -11.71 -9.08
C GLU A 26 -2.84 -11.09 -7.81
N ALA A 27 -3.45 -11.38 -6.67
CA ALA A 27 -2.88 -10.98 -5.39
C ALA A 27 -1.52 -11.69 -5.22
N PRO A 28 -0.48 -11.00 -4.71
CA PRO A 28 0.80 -11.64 -4.47
C PRO A 28 0.65 -12.74 -3.41
N ALA A 29 1.44 -13.81 -3.54
CA ALA A 29 1.46 -14.92 -2.58
C ALA A 29 1.81 -14.45 -1.16
N GLU A 30 2.70 -13.45 -1.05
CA GLU A 30 3.05 -12.81 0.22
C GLU A 30 2.84 -11.29 0.14
N ARG A 31 2.40 -10.71 1.27
CA ARG A 31 2.20 -9.25 1.39
C ARG A 31 3.47 -8.50 1.79
N ALA A 32 4.38 -9.16 2.52
CA ALA A 32 5.67 -8.59 2.87
C ALA A 32 6.54 -8.44 1.62
N ASN A 33 7.44 -7.45 1.62
CA ASN A 33 8.37 -7.18 0.52
C ASN A 33 7.70 -6.88 -0.85
N PHE A 34 6.40 -6.59 -0.88
CA PHE A 34 5.74 -6.12 -2.09
C PHE A 34 6.37 -4.80 -2.58
N ASN A 35 6.69 -4.75 -3.87
CA ASN A 35 7.30 -3.58 -4.49
C ASN A 35 6.38 -3.00 -5.57
N THR A 36 5.79 -1.84 -5.29
CA THR A 36 4.84 -1.16 -6.18
C THR A 36 5.45 -0.82 -7.55
N ARG A 37 6.74 -0.48 -7.61
CA ARG A 37 7.40 -0.13 -8.89
C ARG A 37 7.60 -1.38 -9.76
N ALA A 38 8.03 -2.48 -9.15
CA ALA A 38 8.17 -3.75 -9.86
C ALA A 38 6.82 -4.26 -10.37
N PHE A 39 5.76 -4.14 -9.56
CA PHE A 39 4.40 -4.46 -9.97
C PHE A 39 3.93 -3.60 -11.16
N ALA A 40 4.14 -2.28 -11.11
CA ALA A 40 3.76 -1.39 -12.20
C ALA A 40 4.52 -1.71 -13.51
N ALA A 41 5.80 -2.05 -13.40
CA ALA A 41 6.62 -2.46 -14.55
C ALA A 41 6.12 -3.79 -15.16
N ALA A 42 5.83 -4.80 -14.33
CA ALA A 42 5.38 -6.12 -14.79
C ALA A 42 4.00 -6.09 -15.48
N HIS A 43 3.18 -5.07 -15.18
CA HIS A 43 1.84 -4.90 -15.74
C HIS A 43 1.72 -3.70 -16.69
N GLU A 44 2.84 -3.12 -17.11
CA GLU A 44 2.90 -1.99 -18.05
C GLU A 44 2.01 -0.79 -17.65
N LEU A 45 1.88 -0.56 -16.35
CA LEU A 45 1.02 0.47 -15.77
C LEU A 45 1.61 1.88 -15.82
N GLY A 46 2.89 2.01 -16.16
CA GLY A 46 3.58 3.29 -16.23
C GLY A 46 3.71 4.00 -14.88
N LEU A 47 3.59 5.32 -14.89
CA LEU A 47 3.65 6.14 -13.67
C LEU A 47 2.27 6.21 -12.99
N PRO A 48 2.22 6.41 -11.66
CA PRO A 48 0.96 6.62 -10.96
C PRO A 48 0.21 7.85 -11.48
N THR A 49 -1.10 7.71 -11.70
CA THR A 49 -2.00 8.82 -12.05
C THR A 49 -2.37 9.63 -10.82
N ALA A 50 -2.52 8.96 -9.67
CA ALA A 50 -2.80 9.61 -8.40
C ALA A 50 -2.17 8.83 -7.25
N VAL A 51 -1.79 9.57 -6.20
CA VAL A 51 -1.23 9.00 -4.97
C VAL A 51 -1.78 9.78 -3.78
N VAL A 52 -2.24 9.07 -2.76
CA VAL A 52 -2.49 9.65 -1.43
C VAL A 52 -1.78 8.81 -0.38
N TYR A 53 -1.40 9.43 0.73
CA TYR A 53 -0.92 8.68 1.88
C TYR A 53 -1.44 9.28 3.17
N PHE A 54 -1.48 8.44 4.19
CA PHE A 54 -1.71 8.87 5.56
C PHE A 54 -0.76 8.15 6.50
N ASN A 55 -0.55 8.76 7.66
CA ASN A 55 0.23 8.16 8.74
C ASN A 55 -0.71 7.38 9.67
N GLY A 56 -0.29 6.18 10.07
CA GLY A 56 -0.97 5.38 11.08
C GLY A 56 0.03 4.87 12.09
N GLN A 57 -0.35 4.86 13.36
CA GLN A 57 0.45 4.31 14.45
C GLN A 57 -0.42 3.40 15.32
N LYS A 58 0.23 2.61 16.17
CA LYS A 58 -0.47 1.77 17.14
C LYS A 58 -1.28 2.67 18.06
N GLU A 59 -2.55 2.33 18.28
CA GLU A 59 -3.39 3.07 19.22
C GLU A 59 -2.72 3.06 20.61
N PRO A 60 -2.58 4.23 21.26
CA PRO A 60 -2.04 4.29 22.61
C PRO A 60 -2.87 3.44 23.56
N ALA A 61 -2.23 2.61 24.38
CA ALA A 61 -2.95 1.91 25.43
C ALA A 61 -3.54 2.96 26.40
N ASN A 62 -4.86 2.96 26.57
CA ASN A 62 -5.54 3.84 27.51
C ASN A 62 -5.21 3.40 28.95
N ARG A 63 -4.03 3.77 29.45
CA ARG A 63 -3.70 3.64 30.87
C ARG A 63 -4.36 4.82 31.59
N ARG A 64 -5.47 4.55 32.27
CA ARG A 64 -6.02 5.46 33.29
C ARG A 64 -4.86 5.84 34.24
N ARG A 65 -4.57 7.14 34.32
CA ARG A 65 -3.69 7.72 35.35
C ARG A 65 -4.47 7.88 36.64
#